data_AF-A0A959C475-F1
#
_entry.id   AF-A0A959C475-F1
#
_cell.length_a   1.000
_cell.length_b   1.000
_cell.length_c   1.000
_cell.angle_alpha   90.00
_cell.angle_beta   90.00
_cell.angle_gamma   90.00
#
_symmetry.space_group_name_H-M   'P 1'
#
loop_
_entity.id
_entity.type
_entity.pdbx_description
1 polymer ?
#
loop_
_entity_poly.entity_id
_entity_poly.type
_entity_poly.pdbx_seq_one_letter_code
_entity_poly.pdbx_strand_id
1 'polypeptide(L)'
;MKNVNLIGCCLIWIALLGSGIPLSAQRTVQEYKMKNLISNVVLQKFEQINKDVEVFEHKEGNRLVLIGDSTQIEQAISELEML
;
A
#
# COMPACT_ATOMS: atom_id res chain seq x y z
N MET A 1 -2.67 30.49 36.59
CA MET A 1 -2.83 31.64 35.67
C MET A 1 -1.53 31.88 34.92
N LYS A 2 -1.47 31.56 33.62
CA LYS A 2 -1.06 32.43 32.51
C LYS A 2 -0.99 31.61 31.22
N ASN A 3 -1.88 31.95 30.30
CA ASN A 3 -1.80 31.63 28.88
C ASN A 3 -0.46 32.07 28.33
N VAL A 4 0.19 31.23 27.53
CA VAL A 4 1.01 31.69 26.41
C VAL A 4 0.76 30.77 25.23
N ASN A 5 -0.22 31.16 24.41
CA ASN A 5 -0.18 30.85 22.99
C ASN A 5 1.04 31.56 22.42
N LEU A 6 1.99 30.84 21.83
CA LEU A 6 2.89 31.40 20.84
C LEU A 6 3.24 30.34 19.80
N ILE A 7 2.45 30.36 18.73
CA ILE A 7 2.77 29.85 17.41
C ILE A 7 4.14 30.42 17.01
N GLY A 8 5.08 29.55 16.65
CA GLY A 8 6.40 29.99 16.21
C GLY A 8 7.25 28.87 15.61
N CYS A 9 7.35 28.86 14.27
CA CYS A 9 8.47 28.34 13.49
C CYS A 9 8.62 26.82 13.22
N CYS A 10 7.56 26.14 12.80
CA CYS A 10 7.72 24.90 11.99
C CYS A 10 7.61 25.13 10.46
N LEU A 11 7.45 26.38 10.00
CA LEU A 11 7.23 26.72 8.59
C LEU A 11 8.43 27.31 7.84
N ILE A 12 9.62 27.33 8.45
CA ILE A 12 10.81 27.88 7.82
C ILE A 12 11.87 26.79 7.90
N TRP A 13 11.94 25.92 6.89
CA TRP A 13 13.13 25.17 6.43
C TRP A 13 12.84 24.07 5.37
N ILE A 14 11.59 23.88 4.93
CA ILE A 14 11.30 22.96 3.80
C ILE A 14 11.37 23.70 2.43
N ALA A 15 11.58 25.02 2.42
CA ALA A 15 11.52 25.82 1.20
C ALA A 15 12.83 25.89 0.39
N LEU A 16 13.94 25.28 0.82
CA LEU A 16 15.27 25.53 0.21
C LEU A 16 16.14 24.29 -0.04
N LEU A 17 15.57 23.09 -0.02
CA LEU A 17 16.21 21.91 -0.59
C LEU A 17 15.29 21.27 -1.62
N GLY A 18 15.17 21.99 -2.75
CA GLY A 18 14.93 21.39 -4.06
C GLY A 18 16.10 20.49 -4.43
N SER A 19 16.17 19.32 -3.80
CA SER A 19 16.87 18.16 -4.33
C SER A 19 15.83 17.06 -4.28
N GLY A 20 15.36 16.66 -5.47
CA GLY A 20 14.51 15.50 -5.64
C GLY A 20 15.25 14.27 -5.12
N ILE A 21 15.12 14.02 -3.82
CA ILE A 21 15.18 12.68 -3.30
C ILE A 21 13.94 12.04 -3.93
N PRO A 22 14.07 11.09 -4.87
CA PRO A 22 12.90 10.31 -5.25
C PRO A 22 12.36 9.80 -3.93
N LEU A 23 11.12 10.15 -3.59
CA LEU A 23 10.40 9.56 -2.47
C LEU A 23 10.63 8.06 -2.63
N SER A 24 11.49 7.53 -1.77
CA SER A 24 11.95 6.15 -1.81
C SER A 24 10.70 5.32 -1.99
N ALA A 25 10.57 4.63 -3.13
CA ALA A 25 9.38 3.93 -3.57
C ALA A 25 8.73 3.24 -2.36
N GLN A 26 7.69 3.89 -1.82
CA GLN A 26 7.11 3.51 -0.55
C GLN A 26 6.26 2.29 -0.85
N ARG A 27 6.88 1.11 -0.75
CA ARG A 27 6.17 -0.15 -0.90
C ARG A 27 5.15 -0.25 0.23
N THR A 28 3.89 -0.22 -0.14
CA THR A 28 2.76 -0.42 0.75
C THR A 28 2.58 -1.92 0.95
N VAL A 29 2.27 -2.32 2.18
CA VAL A 29 1.88 -3.69 2.53
C VAL A 29 0.43 -3.63 2.97
N GLN A 30 -0.44 -4.39 2.31
CA GLN A 30 -1.87 -4.41 2.61
C GLN A 30 -2.36 -5.85 2.76
N GLU A 31 -3.08 -6.12 3.84
CA GLU A 31 -3.82 -7.37 4.00
C GLU A 31 -5.20 -7.26 3.37
N TYR A 32 -5.56 -8.24 2.54
CA TYR A 32 -6.89 -8.40 1.97
C TYR A 32 -7.53 -9.69 2.50
N LYS A 33 -8.69 -9.57 3.14
CA LYS A 33 -9.47 -10.71 3.62
C LYS A 33 -10.35 -11.24 2.49
N MET A 34 -10.11 -12.48 2.08
CA MET A 34 -10.85 -13.10 0.99
C MET A 34 -12.28 -13.43 1.43
N LYS A 35 -13.28 -13.04 0.61
CA LYS A 35 -14.70 -13.39 0.84
C LYS A 35 -14.98 -14.86 0.53
N ASN A 36 -14.27 -15.41 -0.47
CA ASN A 36 -14.35 -16.80 -0.91
C ASN A 36 -12.95 -17.39 -1.01
N LEU A 37 -12.83 -18.73 -0.93
CA LEU A 37 -11.57 -19.41 -1.22
C LEU A 37 -11.19 -19.20 -2.69
N ILE A 38 -10.01 -18.64 -2.93
CA ILE A 38 -9.48 -18.43 -4.27
C ILE A 38 -8.68 -19.66 -4.66
N SER A 39 -8.98 -20.24 -5.82
CA SER A 39 -8.20 -21.39 -6.31
C SER A 39 -6.77 -20.96 -6.67
N ASN A 40 -5.79 -21.86 -6.51
CA ASN A 40 -4.39 -21.60 -6.89
C ASN A 40 -4.26 -21.16 -8.37
N VAL A 41 -5.11 -21.63 -9.26
CA VAL A 41 -5.10 -21.24 -10.68
C VAL A 41 -5.48 -19.77 -10.85
N VAL A 42 -6.45 -19.29 -10.08
CA VAL A 42 -6.86 -17.87 -10.09
C VAL A 42 -5.76 -17.00 -9.49
N LEU A 43 -5.16 -17.44 -8.38
CA LEU A 43 -4.04 -16.72 -7.75
C LEU A 43 -2.84 -16.60 -8.69
N GLN A 44 -2.45 -17.67 -9.39
CA GLN A 44 -1.36 -17.65 -10.36
C GLN A 44 -1.64 -16.71 -11.54
N LYS A 45 -2.88 -16.68 -12.04
CA LYS A 45 -3.27 -15.74 -13.10
C LYS A 45 -3.23 -14.30 -12.60
N PHE A 46 -3.67 -14.09 -11.37
CA PHE A 46 -3.64 -12.78 -10.73
C PHE A 46 -2.21 -12.25 -10.59
N GLU A 47 -1.28 -13.07 -10.12
CA GLU A 47 0.16 -12.74 -10.05
C GLU A 47 0.77 -12.46 -11.43
N GLN A 48 0.34 -13.17 -12.47
CA GLN A 48 0.81 -12.94 -13.85
C GLN A 48 0.36 -11.60 -14.43
N ILE A 49 -0.84 -11.14 -14.06
CA ILE A 49 -1.40 -9.85 -14.48
C ILE A 49 -0.77 -8.72 -13.67
N ASN A 50 -0.72 -8.88 -12.34
CA ASN A 50 -0.27 -7.88 -11.39
C ASN A 50 1.21 -8.08 -11.02
N LYS A 51 2.11 -8.08 -12.03
CA LYS A 51 3.55 -8.36 -11.84
C LYS A 51 4.26 -7.38 -10.90
N ASP A 52 3.69 -6.20 -10.71
CA ASP A 52 4.23 -5.14 -9.85
C ASP A 52 3.74 -5.26 -8.40
N VAL A 53 2.84 -6.20 -8.12
CA VAL A 53 2.31 -6.50 -6.78
C VAL A 53 2.71 -7.92 -6.38
N GLU A 54 3.51 -8.03 -5.33
CA GLU A 54 3.84 -9.32 -4.73
C GLU A 54 2.67 -9.79 -3.86
N VAL A 55 2.27 -11.05 -4.00
CA VAL A 55 1.10 -11.62 -3.31
C VAL A 55 1.53 -12.81 -2.48
N PHE A 56 1.17 -12.83 -1.19
CA PHE A 56 1.46 -13.94 -0.28
C PHE A 56 0.19 -14.40 0.40
N GLU A 57 0.06 -15.72 0.60
CA GLU A 57 -1.02 -16.26 1.42
C GLU A 57 -0.67 -16.13 2.91
N HIS A 58 -1.58 -15.57 3.70
CA HIS A 58 -1.41 -15.51 5.15
C HIS A 58 -1.57 -16.89 5.77
N LYS A 59 -0.89 -17.17 6.90
CA LYS A 59 -0.92 -18.47 7.60
C LYS A 59 -2.33 -18.93 8.02
N GLU A 60 -3.29 -18.00 8.07
CA GLU A 60 -4.69 -18.27 8.39
C GLU A 60 -5.52 -18.79 7.19
N GLY A 61 -4.96 -18.82 5.97
CA GLY A 61 -5.56 -19.42 4.76
C GLY A 61 -6.74 -18.65 4.15
N ASN A 62 -7.14 -17.53 4.75
CA ASN A 62 -8.26 -16.68 4.30
C ASN A 62 -7.87 -15.21 4.06
N ARG A 63 -6.57 -14.91 4.04
CA ARG A 63 -6.06 -13.57 3.74
C ARG A 63 -4.92 -13.63 2.76
N LEU A 64 -4.83 -12.61 1.92
CA LEU A 64 -3.70 -12.34 1.07
C LEU A 64 -2.97 -11.11 1.60
N VAL A 65 -1.65 -11.14 1.54
CA VAL A 65 -0.78 -10.00 1.80
C VAL A 65 -0.28 -9.51 0.46
N LEU A 66 -0.61 -8.27 0.10
CA LEU A 66 -0.19 -7.62 -1.14
C LEU A 66 0.89 -6.59 -0.83
N ILE A 67 1.97 -6.60 -1.60
CA ILE A 67 3.10 -5.67 -1.44
C ILE A 67 3.41 -5.01 -2.78
N GLY A 68 3.38 -3.69 -2.85
CA GLY A 68 3.56 -2.93 -4.09
C GLY A 68 3.27 -1.44 -3.90
N ASP A 69 3.11 -0.71 -5.00
CA ASP A 69 2.65 0.69 -4.92
C ASP A 69 1.16 0.73 -4.55
N SER A 70 0.76 1.70 -3.72
CA SER A 70 -0.62 1.76 -3.19
C SER A 70 -1.70 1.74 -4.29
N THR A 71 -1.49 2.46 -5.39
CA THR A 71 -2.43 2.51 -6.52
C THR A 71 -2.55 1.16 -7.23
N GLN A 72 -1.45 0.42 -7.35
CA GLN A 72 -1.44 -0.91 -7.95
C GLN A 72 -2.12 -1.93 -7.04
N ILE A 73 -1.89 -1.84 -5.72
CA ILE A 73 -2.57 -2.69 -4.75
C ILE A 73 -4.09 -2.45 -4.78
N GLU A 74 -4.54 -1.19 -4.81
CA GLU A 74 -5.96 -0.86 -4.89
C GLU A 74 -6.61 -1.43 -6.16
N GLN A 75 -5.94 -1.29 -7.30
CA GLN A 75 -6.40 -1.87 -8.56
C GLN A 75 -6.47 -3.41 -8.47
N ALA A 76 -5.43 -4.04 -7.94
CA ALA A 76 -5.35 -5.49 -7.82
C ALA A 76 -6.43 -6.04 -6.87
N ILE A 77 -6.74 -5.34 -5.76
CA ILE A 77 -7.87 -5.70 -4.88
C ILE A 77 -9.20 -5.57 -5.61
N SER A 78 -9.41 -4.49 -6.38
CA SER A 78 -10.64 -4.32 -7.16
C SER A 78 -10.82 -5.44 -8.19
N GLU A 79 -9.74 -5.92 -8.81
CA GLU A 79 -9.78 -7.06 -9.73
C GLU A 79 -10.16 -8.36 -9.01
N LEU A 80 -9.63 -8.59 -7.80
CA LEU A 80 -10.00 -9.75 -6.97
C LEU A 80 -11.46 -9.72 -6.51
N GLU A 81 -12.05 -8.55 -6.29
CA GLU A 81 -13.45 -8.42 -5.85
C GLU A 81 -14.47 -8.65 -6.98
N MET A 82 -14.05 -8.58 -8.25
CA MET A 82 -14.91 -8.84 -9.41
C MET A 82 -14.98 -10.33 -9.82
N LEU A 83 -14.18 -11.19 -9.18
CA LEU A 83 -14.10 -12.63 -9.41
C LEU A 83 -15.01 -13.42 -8.45
#